data_AF-A0A6N7YXW3-F1
#
_entry.id   AF-A0A6N7YXW3-F1
#
_cell.length_a   1.000
_cell.length_b   1.000
_cell.length_c   1.000
_cell.angle_alpha   90.00
_cell.angle_beta   90.00
_cell.angle_gamma   90.00
#
_symmetry.space_group_name_H-M   'P 1'
#
loop_
_entity.id
_entity.type
_entity.pdbx_description
1 polymer ?
#
loop_
_entity_poly.entity_id
_entity_poly.type
_entity_poly.pdbx_seq_one_letter_code
_entity_poly.pdbx_strand_id
1 'polypeptide(L)'
;MKELRAFITKLREEYGVPYPVSGQYLLTAPSDAFVQRVEWADDVAVAWRPHDEPKSEVRIRPDVRFGRPGASVAEVADDFDLTVRDVRWAVSYENAVRAA
;
A
#
# COMPACT_ATOMS: atom_id res chain seq x y z
N MET A 1 13.49 -33.15 -3.30
CA MET A 1 14.06 -32.07 -2.46
C MET A 1 14.18 -30.71 -3.17
N LYS A 2 14.67 -30.61 -4.42
CA LYS A 2 14.73 -29.33 -5.18
C LYS A 2 13.35 -28.71 -5.44
N GLU A 3 12.40 -29.50 -5.93
CA GLU A 3 11.02 -29.06 -6.21
C GLU A 3 10.32 -28.50 -4.98
N LEU A 4 10.52 -29.13 -3.81
CA LEU A 4 9.96 -28.66 -2.54
C LEU A 4 10.57 -27.32 -2.11
N ARG A 5 11.89 -27.12 -2.30
CA ARG A 5 12.53 -25.83 -2.01
C ARG A 5 12.02 -24.74 -2.95
N ALA A 6 11.88 -25.02 -4.24
CA ALA A 6 11.35 -24.07 -5.21
C ALA A 6 9.89 -23.67 -4.88
N PHE A 7 9.06 -24.65 -4.52
CA PHE A 7 7.69 -24.42 -4.08
C PHE A 7 7.62 -23.56 -2.81
N ILE A 8 8.46 -23.85 -1.81
CA ILE A 8 8.54 -23.05 -0.57
C ILE A 8 9.02 -21.62 -0.86
N THR A 9 9.99 -21.44 -1.76
CA THR A 9 10.43 -20.09 -2.17
C THR A 9 9.29 -19.32 -2.83
N LYS A 10 8.53 -19.95 -3.72
CA LYS A 10 7.39 -19.30 -4.38
C LYS A 10 6.31 -18.89 -3.37
N LEU A 11 5.95 -19.78 -2.45
CA LEU A 11 5.00 -19.45 -1.36
C LEU A 11 5.49 -18.28 -0.49
N ARG A 12 6.79 -18.19 -0.24
CA ARG A 12 7.41 -17.12 0.55
C ARG A 12 7.32 -15.77 -0.14
N GLU A 13 7.70 -15.72 -1.42
CA GLU A 13 7.83 -14.48 -2.17
C GLU A 13 6.48 -13.92 -2.61
N GLU A 14 5.54 -14.80 -2.97
CA GLU A 14 4.29 -14.39 -3.62
C GLU A 14 3.12 -14.28 -2.64
N TYR A 15 3.07 -15.12 -1.59
CA TYR A 15 1.89 -15.26 -0.72
C TYR A 15 2.15 -14.90 0.75
N GLY A 16 3.40 -14.61 1.12
CA GLY A 16 3.69 -14.11 2.46
C GLY A 16 3.44 -15.10 3.61
N VAL A 17 3.35 -16.40 3.32
CA VAL A 17 2.92 -17.42 4.28
C VAL A 17 3.97 -17.66 5.36
N PRO A 18 3.62 -17.64 6.67
CA PRO A 18 4.56 -17.94 7.75
C PRO A 18 5.06 -19.38 7.65
N TYR A 19 6.39 -19.58 7.72
CA TYR A 19 7.04 -20.90 7.65
C TYR A 19 8.07 -21.04 8.77
N PRO A 20 8.28 -22.24 9.35
CA PRO A 20 9.25 -22.43 10.41
C PRO A 20 10.68 -22.14 9.94
N VAL A 21 11.31 -21.12 10.51
CA VAL A 21 12.75 -20.87 10.43
C VAL A 21 13.35 -21.32 11.75
N SER A 22 14.25 -22.30 11.72
CA SER A 22 14.87 -22.84 12.95
C SER A 22 13.87 -23.31 14.02
N GLY A 23 12.71 -23.83 13.59
CA GLY A 23 11.64 -24.28 14.49
C GLY A 23 10.70 -23.19 15.01
N GLN A 24 10.84 -21.94 14.54
CA GLN A 24 9.96 -20.82 14.91
C GLN A 24 9.18 -20.32 13.69
N TYR A 25 7.88 -20.10 13.84
CA TYR A 25 7.07 -19.49 12.79
C TYR A 25 7.35 -17.99 12.74
N LEU A 26 7.95 -17.55 11.64
CA LEU A 26 8.21 -16.14 11.37
C LEU A 26 7.43 -15.68 10.14
N LEU A 27 7.07 -14.40 10.13
CA LEU A 27 6.62 -13.75 8.90
C LEU A 27 7.76 -13.73 7.88
N THR A 28 7.40 -13.82 6.61
CA THR A 28 8.35 -13.57 5.52
C THR A 28 8.74 -12.09 5.51
N ALA A 29 9.89 -11.73 4.92
CA ALA A 29 10.30 -10.32 4.86
C ALA A 29 9.23 -9.40 4.19
N PRO A 30 8.57 -9.80 3.08
CA PRO A 30 7.46 -9.02 2.53
C PRO A 30 6.27 -8.87 3.48
N SER A 31 5.89 -9.94 4.20
CA SER A 31 4.78 -9.89 5.16
C SER A 31 5.11 -9.03 6.37
N ASP A 32 6.33 -9.13 6.88
CA ASP A 32 6.80 -8.30 7.99
C ASP A 32 6.83 -6.82 7.59
N ALA A 33 7.37 -6.50 6.41
CA ALA A 33 7.35 -5.14 5.86
C ALA A 33 5.94 -4.60 5.63
N PHE A 34 4.95 -5.45 5.34
CA PHE A 34 3.55 -5.04 5.31
C PHE A 34 3.03 -4.74 6.72
N VAL A 35 3.23 -5.65 7.68
CA VAL A 35 2.75 -5.49 9.07
C VAL A 35 3.34 -4.24 9.73
N GLN A 36 4.61 -3.93 9.48
CA GLN A 36 5.28 -2.72 9.98
C GLN A 36 4.65 -1.40 9.46
N ARG A 37 3.88 -1.44 8.38
CA ARG A 37 3.20 -0.27 7.79
C ARG A 37 1.77 -0.10 8.27
N VAL A 38 1.25 -1.03 9.06
CA VAL A 38 -0.08 -0.98 9.64
C VAL A 38 -0.05 -0.17 10.94
N GLU A 39 -0.99 0.76 11.08
CA GLU A 39 -1.28 1.45 12.33
C GLU A 39 -2.33 0.67 13.10
N TRP A 40 -2.07 0.47 14.38
CA TRP A 40 -2.87 -0.34 15.28
C TRP A 40 -3.49 0.53 16.37
N ALA A 41 -4.77 0.30 16.63
CA ALA A 41 -5.42 0.71 17.87
C ALA A 41 -5.76 -0.59 18.63
N ASP A 42 -5.07 -0.81 19.74
CA ASP A 42 -5.07 -2.09 20.47
C ASP A 42 -4.70 -3.26 19.52
N ASP A 43 -5.62 -4.19 19.28
CA ASP A 43 -5.47 -5.35 18.41
C ASP A 43 -6.13 -5.17 17.03
N VAL A 44 -6.64 -3.96 16.73
CA VAL A 44 -7.36 -3.66 15.49
C VAL A 44 -6.50 -2.81 14.55
N ALA A 45 -6.38 -3.26 13.30
CA ALA A 45 -5.76 -2.48 12.24
C ALA A 45 -6.67 -1.30 11.83
N VAL A 46 -6.22 -0.07 12.06
CA VAL A 46 -7.01 1.15 11.82
C VAL A 46 -6.52 1.98 10.63
N ALA A 47 -5.27 1.80 10.22
CA ALA A 47 -4.76 2.40 8.99
C ALA A 47 -3.59 1.60 8.42
N TRP A 48 -3.24 1.84 7.15
CA TRP A 48 -1.99 1.33 6.59
C TRP A 48 -1.38 2.29 5.57
N ARG A 49 -0.06 2.21 5.39
CA ARG A 49 0.69 3.03 4.42
C ARG A 49 0.94 2.26 3.12
N PRO A 50 0.43 2.73 1.96
CA PRO A 50 0.65 2.09 0.67
C PRO A 50 2.12 2.02 0.26
N HIS A 51 2.88 3.08 0.54
CA HIS A 51 4.31 3.14 0.28
C HIS A 51 5.10 2.77 1.54
N ASP A 52 6.30 2.24 1.35
CA ASP A 52 7.29 1.93 2.41
C ASP A 52 8.07 3.16 2.91
N GLU A 53 7.84 4.34 2.33
CA GLU A 53 8.51 5.56 2.76
C GLU A 53 7.93 5.99 4.14
N PRO A 54 8.75 6.04 5.21
CA PRO A 54 8.25 6.30 6.57
C PRO A 54 7.55 7.64 6.73
N LYS A 55 7.92 8.62 5.90
CA LYS A 55 7.36 9.98 5.88
C LYS A 55 6.24 10.17 4.87
N SER A 56 5.85 9.12 4.12
CA SER A 56 4.75 9.23 3.17
C SER A 56 3.51 9.76 3.89
N GLU A 57 2.91 10.83 3.39
CA GLU A 57 1.70 11.40 4.01
C GLU A 57 0.46 10.56 3.69
N VAL A 58 0.53 9.75 2.63
CA VAL A 58 -0.59 8.93 2.17
C VAL A 58 -0.84 7.78 3.14
N ARG A 59 -2.05 7.77 3.71
CA ARG A 59 -2.57 6.68 4.54
C ARG A 59 -3.91 6.22 4.02
N ILE A 60 -4.14 4.92 4.03
CA ILE A 60 -5.46 4.33 3.82
C ILE A 60 -6.07 4.06 5.19
N ARG A 61 -7.26 4.62 5.39
CA ARG A 61 -8.00 4.61 6.64
C ARG A 61 -9.44 4.17 6.36
N PRO A 62 -9.92 3.04 6.89
CA PRO A 62 -11.29 2.56 6.63
C PRO A 62 -12.38 3.53 7.10
N ASP A 63 -12.09 4.32 8.14
CA ASP A 63 -12.99 5.34 8.68
C ASP A 63 -13.02 6.63 7.84
N VAL A 64 -12.07 6.79 6.90
CA VAL A 64 -12.00 7.93 5.97
C VAL A 64 -12.29 7.45 4.56
N ARG A 65 -13.39 7.93 3.96
CA ARG A 65 -13.81 7.55 2.59
C ARG A 65 -13.83 6.02 2.36
N PHE A 66 -14.14 5.23 3.39
CA PHE A 66 -14.16 3.77 3.33
C PHE A 66 -12.84 3.16 2.81
N GLY A 67 -11.70 3.79 3.12
CA GLY A 67 -10.37 3.32 2.69
C GLY A 67 -10.07 3.57 1.21
N ARG A 68 -10.86 4.39 0.50
CA ARG A 68 -10.53 4.76 -0.88
C ARG A 68 -9.24 5.58 -0.93
N PRO A 69 -8.25 5.19 -1.74
CA PRO A 69 -7.01 5.95 -1.87
C PRO A 69 -7.28 7.28 -2.61
N GLY A 70 -6.85 8.38 -2.00
CA GLY A 70 -6.83 9.71 -2.62
C GLY A 70 -8.20 10.36 -2.81
N ALA A 71 -8.17 11.59 -3.34
CA ALA A 71 -9.34 12.30 -3.81
C ALA A 71 -9.58 12.01 -5.29
N SER A 72 -10.84 11.82 -5.67
CA SER A 72 -11.23 11.76 -7.07
C SER A 72 -11.01 13.12 -7.73
N VAL A 73 -10.86 13.12 -9.05
CA VAL A 73 -10.73 14.35 -9.85
C VAL A 73 -11.88 15.33 -9.59
N ALA A 74 -13.10 14.82 -9.40
CA ALA A 74 -14.27 15.65 -9.11
C ALA A 74 -14.22 16.26 -7.71
N GLU A 75 -13.79 15.50 -6.70
CA GLU A 75 -13.60 16.02 -5.34
C GLU A 75 -12.52 17.09 -5.31
N VAL A 76 -11.38 16.89 -5.99
CA VAL A 76 -10.34 17.92 -6.08
C VAL A 76 -10.84 19.16 -6.83
N ALA A 77 -11.66 18.98 -7.87
CA ALA A 77 -12.25 20.12 -8.57
C ALA A 77 -13.16 20.95 -7.64
N ASP A 78 -14.00 20.27 -6.86
CA ASP A 78 -14.91 20.90 -5.90
C ASP A 78 -14.14 21.56 -4.72
N ASP A 79 -13.22 20.84 -4.09
CA ASP A 79 -12.45 21.29 -2.91
C ASP A 79 -11.61 22.56 -3.20
N PHE A 80 -11.19 22.74 -4.47
CA PHE A 80 -10.28 23.82 -4.88
C PHE A 80 -10.93 24.85 -5.82
N ASP A 81 -12.24 24.81 -6.04
CA ASP A 81 -12.97 25.70 -6.95
C ASP A 81 -12.37 25.72 -8.37
N LEU A 82 -12.04 24.53 -8.88
CA LEU A 82 -11.49 24.31 -10.21
C LEU A 82 -12.50 23.55 -11.08
N THR A 83 -12.30 23.56 -12.40
CA THR A 83 -13.06 22.64 -13.25
C THR A 83 -12.42 21.25 -13.25
N VAL A 84 -13.23 20.20 -13.42
CA VAL A 84 -12.75 18.82 -13.66
C VAL A 84 -11.73 18.77 -14.81
N ARG A 85 -11.88 19.63 -15.82
CA ARG A 85 -10.94 19.71 -16.94
C ARG A 85 -9.56 20.19 -16.50
N ASP A 86 -9.51 21.21 -15.63
CA ASP A 86 -8.25 21.78 -15.16
C ASP A 86 -7.47 20.78 -14.29
N VAL A 87 -8.18 20.07 -13.40
CA VAL A 87 -7.59 19.01 -12.58
C VAL A 87 -7.06 17.86 -13.46
N ARG A 88 -7.82 17.42 -14.46
CA ARG A 88 -7.34 16.39 -15.41
C ARG A 88 -6.11 16.85 -16.16
N TRP A 89 -6.08 18.12 -16.59
CA TRP A 89 -4.94 18.67 -17.30
C TRP A 89 -3.69 18.70 -16.43
N ALA A 90 -3.81 19.14 -15.17
CA ALA A 90 -2.71 19.14 -14.20
C ALA A 90 -2.16 17.72 -13.94
N VAL A 91 -3.04 16.72 -13.73
CA VAL A 91 -2.63 15.32 -13.54
C VAL A 91 -1.92 14.77 -14.78
N SER A 92 -2.45 15.05 -15.97
CA SER A 92 -1.81 14.64 -17.23
C SER A 92 -0.43 15.26 -17.41
N TYR A 93 -0.27 16.54 -17.06
CA TYR A 93 1.02 17.23 -17.10
C TYR A 93 2.04 16.60 -16.14
N GLU A 94 1.68 16.41 -14.87
CA GLU A 94 2.55 15.79 -13.86
C GLU A 94 2.98 14.37 -14.24
N ASN A 95 2.04 13.56 -14.74
CA ASN A 95 2.35 12.19 -15.18
C ASN A 95 3.31 12.19 -16.37
N ALA A 96 3.17 13.13 -17.32
CA ALA A 96 4.09 13.24 -18.44
C ALA A 96 5.49 13.67 -17.98
N VAL A 97 5.59 14.60 -17.03
CA VAL A 97 6.88 15.03 -16.45
C VAL A 97 7.58 13.89 -15.72
N ARG A 98 6.86 13.09 -14.93
CA ARG A 98 7.44 11.94 -14.20
C ARG A 98 7.87 10.79 -15.10
N ALA A 99 7.34 10.72 -16.32
CA ALA A 99 7.66 9.67 -17.28
C ALA A 99 8.87 10.00 -18.19
N ALA A 100 9.38 11.23 -18.13
CA ALA A 100 10.54 11.71 -18.87
C ALA A 100 11.84 11.57 -18.06
#